data_AF-A0A1S1K6M5-F1
#
_entry.id   AF-A0A1S1K6M5-F1
#
_cell.length_a   1.000
_cell.length_b   1.000
_cell.length_c   1.000
_cell.angle_alpha   90.00
_cell.angle_beta   90.00
_cell.angle_gamma   90.00
#
_symmetry.space_group_name_H-M   'P 1'
#
loop_
_entity.id
_entity.type
_entity.pdbx_description
1 polymer ?
#
loop_
_entity_poly.entity_id
_entity_poly.type
_entity_poly.pdbx_seq_one_letter_code
_entity_poly.pdbx_strand_id
1 'polypeptide(L)'
;MEAEEVEGTGAPERRLVIRVNSNAKMSRGKAAAHAVHAALKLYGIEYEHPVVVIGGKPDEILAQTVHVRDAGRTELEPGTLTAGASWEYKQRAEPDVPE
;
A
#
# COMPACT_ATOMS: atom_id res chain seq x y z
N MET A 1 -1.41 -31.88 -39.31
CA MET A 1 -0.93 -31.66 -37.92
C MET A 1 -0.46 -30.23 -37.90
N GLU A 2 -1.38 -29.33 -37.58
CA GLU A 2 -1.07 -27.91 -37.41
C GLU A 2 -0.48 -27.77 -36.01
N ALA A 3 0.78 -27.35 -35.93
CA ALA A 3 1.37 -26.91 -34.70
C ALA A 3 0.94 -25.46 -34.50
N GLU A 4 0.05 -25.21 -33.54
CA GLU A 4 -0.23 -23.86 -33.07
C GLU A 4 1.05 -23.27 -32.47
N GLU A 5 1.61 -22.28 -33.15
CA GLU A 5 2.62 -21.38 -32.60
C GLU A 5 1.95 -20.53 -31.51
N VAL A 6 2.33 -20.77 -30.26
CA VAL A 6 1.95 -19.91 -29.15
C VAL A 6 2.83 -18.66 -29.22
N GLU A 7 2.40 -17.66 -29.99
CA GLU A 7 3.00 -16.34 -30.00
C GLU A 7 2.73 -15.65 -28.64
N GLY A 8 3.68 -15.79 -27.73
CA GLY A 8 3.74 -14.94 -26.54
C GLY A 8 4.02 -13.50 -26.95
N THR A 9 2.96 -12.72 -27.17
CA THR A 9 3.08 -11.28 -27.44
C THR A 9 3.61 -10.58 -26.19
N GLY A 10 4.93 -10.41 -26.12
CA GLY A 10 5.65 -9.70 -25.06
C GLY A 10 5.39 -8.18 -25.10
N ALA A 11 4.14 -7.76 -24.97
CA ALA A 11 3.79 -6.37 -24.76
C ALA A 11 4.35 -5.92 -23.40
N PRO A 12 4.98 -4.73 -23.31
CA PRO A 12 5.53 -4.26 -22.04
C PRO A 12 4.43 -4.09 -20.99
N GLU A 13 4.55 -4.79 -19.86
CA GLU A 13 3.63 -4.65 -18.73
C GLU A 13 3.80 -3.26 -18.08
N ARG A 14 2.72 -2.48 -18.07
CA ARG A 14 2.71 -1.18 -17.39
C ARG A 14 2.69 -1.40 -15.88
N ARG A 15 3.81 -1.11 -15.22
CA ARG A 15 3.96 -1.17 -13.75
C ARG A 15 4.08 0.22 -13.13
N LEU A 16 3.55 0.37 -11.91
CA LEU A 16 3.76 1.56 -11.08
C LEU A 16 5.09 1.43 -10.32
N VAL A 17 6.00 2.38 -10.53
CA VAL A 17 7.27 2.47 -9.78
C VAL A 17 7.21 3.66 -8.83
N ILE A 18 7.36 3.40 -7.53
CA ILE A 18 7.38 4.44 -6.49
C ILE A 18 8.77 4.48 -5.87
N ARG A 19 9.44 5.63 -5.95
CA ARG A 19 10.73 5.87 -5.29
C ARG A 19 10.49 6.67 -4.01
N VAL A 20 10.90 6.11 -2.88
CA VAL A 20 10.89 6.81 -1.60
C VAL A 20 12.28 7.40 -1.34
N ASN A 21 12.35 8.63 -0.83
CA ASN A 21 13.62 9.27 -0.51
C ASN A 21 14.27 8.60 0.72
N SER A 22 15.27 7.75 0.48
CA SER A 22 16.03 7.05 1.53
C SER A 22 16.96 7.95 2.34
N ASN A 23 17.27 9.16 1.84
CA ASN A 23 18.15 10.11 2.54
C ASN A 23 17.39 10.97 3.56
N ALA A 24 16.05 11.00 3.48
CA ALA A 24 15.25 11.67 4.49
C ALA A 24 15.12 10.79 5.73
N LYS A 25 15.25 11.39 6.92
CA LYS A 25 14.99 10.70 8.19
C LYS A 25 13.49 10.43 8.34
N MET A 26 13.02 9.32 7.80
CA MET A 26 11.63 8.86 7.88
C MET A 26 11.56 7.50 8.58
N SER A 27 10.54 7.32 9.42
CA SER A 27 10.18 5.98 9.90
C SER A 27 9.65 5.12 8.76
N ARG A 28 9.69 3.80 8.91
CA ARG A 28 9.16 2.85 7.90
C ARG A 28 7.69 3.13 7.58
N GLY A 29 6.86 3.39 8.59
CA GLY A 29 5.45 3.75 8.41
C GLY A 29 5.27 5.05 7.62
N LYS A 30 6.09 6.08 7.89
CA LYS A 30 6.02 7.35 7.14
C LYS A 30 6.48 7.22 5.69
N ALA A 31 7.50 6.39 5.45
CA ALA A 31 7.94 6.04 4.10
C ALA A 31 6.81 5.33 3.31
N ALA A 32 6.16 4.34 3.94
CA ALA A 32 5.04 3.62 3.32
C ALA A 32 3.83 4.53 3.07
N ALA A 33 3.47 5.39 4.02
CA ALA A 33 2.38 6.36 3.84
C ALA A 33 2.64 7.31 2.66
N HIS A 34 3.87 7.82 2.50
CA HIS A 34 4.23 8.62 1.33
C HIS A 34 4.16 7.84 0.02
N ALA A 35 4.51 6.55 0.04
CA ALA A 35 4.34 5.71 -1.14
C ALA A 35 2.86 5.58 -1.52
N VAL A 36 1.96 5.39 -0.55
CA VAL A 36 0.50 5.38 -0.78
C VAL A 36 0.04 6.73 -1.34
N HIS A 37 0.46 7.86 -0.75
CA HIS A 37 0.14 9.19 -1.25
C HIS A 37 0.59 9.39 -2.71
N ALA A 38 1.80 8.95 -3.07
CA ALA A 38 2.31 9.03 -4.43
C ALA A 38 1.46 8.22 -5.41
N ALA A 39 1.04 7.00 -5.01
CA ALA A 39 0.16 6.16 -5.81
C ALA A 39 -1.22 6.80 -6.02
N LEU A 40 -1.88 7.24 -4.94
CA LEU A 40 -3.21 7.85 -5.00
C LEU A 40 -3.21 9.10 -5.88
N LYS A 41 -2.22 9.97 -5.71
CA LYS A 41 -2.07 11.17 -6.55
C LYS A 41 -1.85 10.83 -8.02
N LEU A 42 -1.04 9.82 -8.33
CA LEU A 42 -0.82 9.40 -9.72
C LEU A 42 -2.10 8.85 -10.36
N TYR A 43 -2.92 8.13 -9.59
CA TYR A 43 -4.23 7.64 -10.04
C TYR A 43 -5.33 8.71 -10.05
N GLY A 44 -5.04 9.95 -9.61
CA GLY A 44 -6.02 11.03 -9.55
C GLY A 44 -7.07 10.85 -8.46
N ILE A 45 -6.76 10.07 -7.42
CA ILE A 45 -7.67 9.83 -6.29
C ILE A 45 -7.47 10.96 -5.26
N GLU A 46 -8.49 11.79 -5.09
CA GLU A 46 -8.53 12.83 -4.06
C GLU A 46 -8.97 12.25 -2.71
N TYR A 47 -8.33 12.70 -1.64
CA TYR A 47 -8.64 12.31 -0.26
C TYR A 47 -8.27 13.45 0.70
N GLU A 48 -9.12 13.66 1.70
CA GLU A 48 -8.94 14.73 2.70
C GLU A 48 -8.40 14.20 4.03
N HIS A 49 -8.67 12.92 4.32
CA HIS A 49 -8.31 12.32 5.59
C HIS A 49 -6.84 11.87 5.61
N PRO A 50 -6.13 12.00 6.76
CA PRO A 50 -4.76 11.52 6.88
C PRO A 50 -4.64 10.02 6.61
N VAL A 51 -3.63 9.62 5.84
CA VAL A 51 -3.26 8.20 5.67
C VAL A 51 -2.15 7.88 6.65
N VAL A 52 -2.39 6.91 7.53
CA VAL A 52 -1.43 6.43 8.53
C VAL A 52 -1.12 4.98 8.23
N VAL A 53 0.17 4.64 8.14
CA VAL A 53 0.63 3.27 7.90
C VAL A 53 1.43 2.80 9.12
N ILE A 54 0.96 1.71 9.73
CA ILE A 54 1.56 1.06 10.90
C ILE A 54 1.69 -0.44 10.62
N GLY A 55 2.60 -1.10 11.34
CA GLY A 55 2.65 -2.55 11.34
C GLY A 55 1.49 -3.13 12.16
N GLY A 56 0.96 -4.27 11.76
CA GLY A 56 -0.06 -5.01 12.49
C GLY A 56 0.16 -6.51 12.38
N LYS A 57 -0.30 -7.24 13.38
CA LYS A 57 -0.35 -8.70 13.39
C LYS A 57 -1.49 -9.21 12.50
N PRO A 58 -1.47 -10.49 12.07
CA PRO A 58 -2.50 -11.03 11.19
C PRO A 58 -3.93 -10.86 11.71
N ASP A 59 -4.16 -11.06 13.01
CA ASP A 59 -5.46 -10.88 13.67
C ASP A 59 -5.92 -9.41 13.67
N GLU A 60 -5.00 -8.48 13.92
CA GLU A 60 -5.26 -7.04 13.86
C GLU A 60 -5.63 -6.61 12.43
N ILE A 61 -4.95 -7.16 11.41
CA ILE A 61 -5.25 -6.92 10.00
C ILE A 61 -6.62 -7.51 9.62
N LEU A 62 -6.92 -8.73 10.06
CA LEU A 62 -8.20 -9.39 9.77
C LEU A 62 -9.41 -8.67 10.40
N ALA A 63 -9.21 -7.95 11.50
CA ALA A 63 -10.24 -7.12 12.10
C ALA A 63 -10.59 -5.86 11.27
N GLN A 64 -9.78 -5.52 10.26
CA GLN A 64 -10.02 -4.38 9.37
C GLN A 64 -11.02 -4.72 8.26
N THR A 65 -11.51 -3.69 7.57
CA THR A 65 -12.58 -3.82 6.57
C THR A 65 -12.06 -4.31 5.22
N VAL A 66 -10.85 -3.90 4.83
CA VAL A 66 -10.20 -4.29 3.59
C VAL A 66 -9.01 -5.18 3.92
N HIS A 67 -8.80 -6.23 3.14
CA HIS A 67 -7.63 -7.10 3.24
C HIS A 67 -6.95 -7.24 1.90
N VAL A 68 -5.62 -7.16 1.91
CA VAL A 68 -4.77 -7.42 0.75
C VAL A 68 -4.03 -8.72 0.99
N ARG A 69 -4.04 -9.57 -0.04
CA ARG A 69 -3.24 -10.80 -0.10
C ARG A 69 -2.29 -10.72 -1.27
N ASP A 70 -1.09 -11.28 -1.10
CA ASP A 70 -0.09 -11.28 -2.16
C ASP A 70 -0.58 -12.13 -3.35
N ALA A 71 -0.44 -11.59 -4.56
CA ALA A 71 -0.86 -12.27 -5.79
C ALA A 71 0.17 -13.30 -6.31
N GLY A 72 1.29 -13.50 -5.61
CA GLY A 72 2.38 -14.38 -6.01
C GLY A 72 3.40 -13.75 -6.95
N ARG A 73 3.45 -12.41 -7.00
CA ARG A 73 4.41 -11.66 -7.84
C ARG A 73 5.60 -11.10 -7.04
N THR A 74 5.74 -11.55 -5.80
CA THR A 74 6.77 -11.13 -4.85
C THR A 74 7.45 -12.36 -4.24
N GLU A 75 8.34 -12.14 -3.28
CA GLU A 75 8.99 -13.19 -2.50
C GLU A 75 8.06 -13.95 -1.53
N LEU A 76 6.80 -13.52 -1.38
CA LEU A 76 5.83 -14.15 -0.49
C LEU A 76 5.05 -15.28 -1.19
N GLU A 77 4.59 -16.25 -0.41
CA GLU A 77 3.69 -17.27 -0.92
C GLU A 77 2.37 -16.63 -1.40
N PRO A 78 1.84 -17.03 -2.57
CA PRO A 78 0.56 -16.52 -3.06
C PRO A 78 -0.54 -16.72 -2.02
N GLY A 79 -1.34 -15.68 -1.76
CA GLY A 79 -2.42 -15.71 -0.78
C GLY A 79 -2.02 -15.29 0.64
N THR A 80 -0.74 -15.03 0.89
CA THR A 80 -0.25 -14.48 2.17
C THR A 80 -0.97 -13.17 2.50
N LEU A 81 -1.49 -13.03 3.73
CA LEU A 81 -2.11 -11.79 4.20
C LEU A 81 -1.03 -10.73 4.47
N THR A 82 -1.08 -9.60 3.76
CA THR A 82 0.00 -8.60 3.78
C THR A 82 -0.40 -7.26 4.37
N ALA A 83 -1.64 -6.81 4.15
CA ALA A 83 -2.10 -5.53 4.65
C ALA A 83 -3.62 -5.54 4.85
N GLY A 84 -4.09 -4.59 5.66
CA GLY A 84 -5.49 -4.25 5.74
C GLY A 84 -5.69 -2.76 5.91
N ALA A 85 -6.94 -2.32 5.80
CA ALA A 85 -7.31 -0.94 6.02
C ALA A 85 -8.73 -0.84 6.60
N SER A 86 -8.89 0.08 7.54
CA SER A 86 -10.17 0.47 8.13
C SER A 86 -10.10 1.93 8.54
N TRP A 87 -11.26 2.55 8.73
CA TRP A 87 -11.32 3.86 9.36
C TRP A 87 -10.99 3.75 10.85
N GLU A 88 -10.11 4.60 11.34
CA GLU A 88 -9.83 4.75 12.77
C GLU A 88 -10.31 6.13 13.22
N TYR A 89 -11.18 6.16 14.24
CA TYR A 89 -11.68 7.39 14.82
C TYR A 89 -10.95 7.64 16.13
N LYS A 90 -9.88 8.45 16.11
CA LYS A 90 -9.30 9.02 17.33
C LYS A 90 -9.92 10.37 17.58
N GLN A 91 -10.36 10.62 18.82
CA GLN A 91 -10.61 11.99 19.25
C GLN A 91 -9.28 12.75 19.12
N ARG A 92 -9.29 13.85 18.36
CA ARG A 92 -8.17 14.78 18.32
C ARG A 92 -8.03 15.33 19.74
N ALA A 93 -6.96 14.97 20.45
CA ALA A 93 -6.58 15.71 21.65
C ALA A 93 -6.39 17.17 21.25
N GLU A 94 -7.03 18.10 21.98
CA GLU A 94 -6.80 19.52 21.77
C GLU A 94 -5.29 19.79 21.89
N PRO A 95 -4.70 20.59 20.99
CA PRO A 95 -3.30 20.96 21.12
C PRO A 95 -3.13 21.68 22.46
N ASP A 96 -2.24 21.18 23.33
CA ASP A 96 -1.79 21.92 24.51
C ASP A 96 -1.30 23.29 24.04
N VAL A 97 -2.07 24.34 24.36
CA VAL A 97 -1.65 25.72 24.17
C VAL A 97 -0.81 26.07 25.39
N PRO A 98 0.52 26.24 25.26
CA PRO A 98 1.32 26.76 26.37
C PRO A 98 0.89 28.20 26.67
N GLU A 99 0.55 28.49 27.93
CA GLU A 99 0.36 29.85 28.46
C GLU A 99 1.63 30.71 28.37
#